data_AF-A0A350V4Q4-F1
#
_entry.id   AF-A0A350V4Q4-F1
#
_cell.length_a   1.000
_cell.length_b   1.000
_cell.length_c   1.000
_cell.angle_alpha   90.00
_cell.angle_beta   90.00
_cell.angle_gamma   90.00
#
_symmetry.space_group_name_H-M   'P 1'
#
loop_
_entity.id
_entity.type
_entity.pdbx_description
1 polymer ?
#
loop_
_entity_poly.entity_id
_entity_poly.type
_entity_poly.pdbx_seq_one_letter_code
_entity_poly.pdbx_strand_id
1 'polypeptide(L)'
;MKYTKTILLSLLFALLFIPNTRISAQDEMDFELFMGMMSESISEQQLDELSYMLPMKIKVTGYAHGDFSFDGENDLVIAIRDTKKTPKNTVDVYFFENIANQSYKLVKKQNYKYYEISLEVSFLVKEGKCYVTNRDDNNWYFTGYRIDEEQLVQDEKEIFPIEFENAGN
;
A
#
# COMPACT_ATOMS: atom_id res chain seq x y z
N MET A 1 31.93 -20.72 45.32
CA MET A 1 32.31 -19.97 44.10
C MET A 1 32.50 -20.85 42.84
N LYS A 2 31.92 -22.07 42.77
CA LYS A 2 32.00 -22.95 41.58
C LYS A 2 30.74 -22.90 40.69
N TYR A 3 29.58 -22.58 41.26
CA TYR A 3 28.29 -22.60 40.54
C TYR A 3 28.05 -21.39 39.62
N THR A 4 28.70 -20.25 39.90
CA THR A 4 28.54 -19.02 39.09
C THR A 4 29.08 -19.17 37.67
N LYS A 5 30.17 -19.92 37.48
CA LYS A 5 30.72 -20.18 36.14
C LYS A 5 29.84 -21.12 35.32
N THR A 6 29.23 -22.12 35.94
CA THR A 6 28.33 -23.06 35.27
C THR A 6 27.04 -22.36 34.84
N ILE A 7 26.47 -21.51 35.69
CA ILE A 7 25.27 -20.71 35.36
C ILE A 7 25.57 -19.74 34.20
N LEU A 8 26.74 -19.09 34.20
CA LEU A 8 27.14 -18.17 33.14
C LEU A 8 27.28 -18.90 31.78
N LEU A 9 27.84 -20.12 31.79
CA LEU A 9 28.02 -20.92 30.59
C LEU A 9 26.68 -21.43 30.04
N SER A 10 25.76 -21.82 30.92
CA SER A 10 24.40 -22.22 30.53
C SER A 10 23.62 -21.05 29.91
N LEU A 11 23.75 -19.84 30.46
CA LEU A 11 23.15 -18.62 29.90
C LEU A 11 23.72 -18.28 28.53
N LEU A 12 25.04 -18.40 28.36
CA LEU A 12 25.69 -18.16 27.06
C LEU A 12 25.23 -19.19 26.01
N PHE A 13 25.04 -20.45 26.41
CA PHE A 13 24.55 -21.49 25.51
C PHE A 13 23.08 -21.27 25.13
N ALA A 14 22.22 -20.84 26.08
CA ALA A 14 20.83 -20.53 25.79
C ALA A 14 20.65 -19.36 24.79
N LEU A 15 21.56 -18.38 24.82
CA LEU A 15 21.60 -17.27 23.86
C LEU A 15 21.92 -17.71 22.41
N LEU A 16 22.59 -18.86 22.22
CA LEU A 16 22.90 -19.41 20.90
C LEU A 16 21.75 -20.21 20.27
N PHE A 17 20.70 -20.52 21.04
CA PHE A 17 19.50 -21.24 20.57
C PHE A 17 18.28 -20.32 20.43
N ILE A 18 18.44 -19.00 20.43
CA ILE A 18 17.35 -18.11 20.04
C ILE A 18 17.07 -18.42 18.56
N PRO A 19 15.91 -18.99 18.21
CA PRO A 19 15.59 -19.22 16.82
C PRO A 19 15.63 -17.88 16.11
N ASN A 20 16.32 -17.83 14.97
CA ASN A 20 16.22 -16.71 14.04
C ASN A 20 14.80 -16.72 13.46
N THR A 21 13.82 -16.30 14.25
CA THR A 21 12.50 -15.98 13.74
C THR A 21 12.73 -14.78 12.83
N ARG A 22 12.77 -15.05 11.52
CA ARG A 22 12.57 -14.00 10.54
C ARG A 22 11.21 -13.41 10.88
N ILE A 23 11.22 -12.24 11.51
CA ILE A 23 10.06 -11.38 11.56
C ILE A 23 9.81 -11.05 10.09
N SER A 24 8.92 -11.81 9.44
CA SER A 24 8.35 -11.38 8.16
C SER A 24 7.66 -10.06 8.49
N ALA A 25 8.28 -8.96 8.04
CA ALA A 25 7.60 -7.69 7.94
C ALA A 25 6.31 -7.92 7.15
N GLN A 26 5.28 -7.14 7.46
CA GLN A 26 3.93 -7.27 6.92
C GLN A 26 4.01 -7.43 5.37
N ASP A 27 3.79 -8.67 4.93
CA ASP A 27 4.19 -9.13 3.60
C ASP A 27 3.17 -8.69 2.53
N GLU A 28 3.65 -8.54 1.30
CA GLU A 28 2.81 -8.29 0.13
C GLU A 28 1.73 -9.40 0.01
N MET A 29 0.49 -8.99 -0.23
CA MET A 29 -0.66 -9.88 -0.27
C MET A 29 -0.81 -10.56 -1.64
N ASP A 30 -1.19 -11.84 -1.66
CA ASP A 30 -1.58 -12.51 -2.89
C ASP A 30 -2.86 -11.92 -3.47
N PHE A 31 -2.93 -11.81 -4.80
CA PHE A 31 -4.11 -11.23 -5.47
C PHE A 31 -5.41 -11.98 -5.13
N GLU A 32 -5.37 -13.31 -5.05
CA GLU A 32 -6.53 -14.11 -4.65
C GLU A 32 -7.01 -13.79 -3.23
N LEU A 33 -6.07 -13.60 -2.30
CA LEU A 33 -6.40 -13.20 -0.92
C LEU A 33 -7.01 -11.80 -0.89
N PHE A 34 -6.46 -10.86 -1.68
CA PHE A 34 -7.01 -9.53 -1.83
C PHE A 34 -8.45 -9.56 -2.36
N MET A 35 -8.72 -10.32 -3.42
CA MET A 35 -10.07 -10.44 -3.99
C MET A 35 -11.05 -11.05 -2.98
N GLY A 36 -10.61 -12.04 -2.20
CA GLY A 36 -11.40 -12.61 -1.11
C GLY A 36 -11.77 -11.56 -0.05
N MET A 37 -10.83 -10.72 0.38
CA MET A 37 -11.10 -9.64 1.33
C MET A 37 -12.03 -8.57 0.75
N MET A 38 -11.83 -8.18 -0.50
CA MET A 38 -12.67 -7.17 -1.16
C MET A 38 -14.12 -7.62 -1.30
N SER A 39 -14.38 -8.93 -1.41
CA SER A 39 -15.73 -9.48 -1.57
C SER A 39 -16.69 -9.16 -0.42
N GLU A 40 -16.18 -8.76 0.74
CA GLU A 40 -17.00 -8.30 1.87
C GLU A 40 -17.49 -6.85 1.71
N SER A 41 -16.89 -6.08 0.79
CA SER A 41 -17.05 -4.62 0.68
C SER A 41 -17.57 -4.14 -0.67
N ILE A 42 -17.46 -4.94 -1.73
CA ILE A 42 -17.87 -4.59 -3.09
C ILE A 42 -18.68 -5.72 -3.73
N SER A 43 -19.46 -5.40 -4.76
CA SER A 43 -20.31 -6.38 -5.44
C SER A 43 -19.51 -7.43 -6.23
N GLU A 44 -20.13 -8.59 -6.47
CA GLU A 44 -19.55 -9.64 -7.34
C GLU A 44 -19.21 -9.10 -8.74
N GLN A 45 -20.07 -8.22 -9.29
CA GLN A 45 -19.82 -7.59 -10.59
C GLN A 45 -18.55 -6.73 -10.57
N GLN A 46 -18.37 -5.90 -9.55
CA GLN A 46 -17.16 -5.08 -9.39
C GLN A 46 -15.91 -5.95 -9.21
N LEU A 47 -16.01 -7.06 -8.48
CA LEU A 47 -14.89 -8.01 -8.31
C LEU A 47 -14.50 -8.64 -9.65
N ASP A 48 -15.47 -9.11 -10.42
CA ASP A 48 -15.24 -9.74 -11.71
C ASP A 48 -14.53 -8.76 -12.65
N GLU A 49 -15.02 -7.52 -12.77
CA GLU A 49 -14.40 -6.49 -13.60
C GLU A 49 -12.98 -6.15 -13.13
N LEU A 50 -12.77 -6.00 -11.81
CA LEU A 50 -11.46 -5.73 -11.24
C LEU A 50 -10.46 -6.85 -11.57
N SER A 51 -10.91 -8.10 -11.58
CA SER A 51 -10.10 -9.26 -11.96
C SER A 51 -9.63 -9.23 -13.42
N TYR A 52 -10.42 -8.63 -14.32
CA TYR A 52 -10.06 -8.46 -15.73
C TYR A 52 -9.14 -7.26 -15.97
N MET A 53 -9.23 -6.23 -15.14
CA MET A 53 -8.41 -5.01 -15.26
C MET A 53 -7.01 -5.17 -14.66
N LEU A 54 -6.85 -6.02 -13.66
CA LEU A 54 -5.57 -6.27 -13.00
C LEU A 54 -4.84 -7.49 -13.59
N PRO A 55 -3.49 -7.51 -13.61
CA PRO A 55 -2.75 -8.69 -14.05
C PRO A 55 -2.90 -9.86 -13.05
N MET A 56 -3.07 -11.09 -13.53
CA MET A 56 -3.33 -12.25 -12.67
C MET A 56 -2.17 -12.66 -11.74
N LYS A 57 -0.91 -12.35 -12.08
CA LYS A 57 0.29 -12.82 -11.35
C LYS A 57 0.98 -11.66 -10.65
N ILE A 58 0.31 -11.09 -9.66
CA ILE A 58 0.76 -9.91 -8.93
C ILE A 58 0.72 -10.13 -7.43
N LYS A 59 1.45 -9.28 -6.72
CA LYS A 59 1.30 -9.05 -5.29
C LYS A 59 0.66 -7.69 -5.07
N VAL A 60 -0.29 -7.61 -4.15
CA VAL A 60 -0.92 -6.36 -3.70
C VAL A 60 -0.11 -5.84 -2.52
N THR A 61 0.43 -4.63 -2.63
CA THR A 61 1.30 -4.04 -1.59
C THR A 61 0.57 -3.01 -0.74
N GLY A 62 -0.58 -2.53 -1.19
CA GLY A 62 -1.42 -1.59 -0.45
C GLY A 62 -2.70 -1.30 -1.23
N TYR A 63 -3.75 -0.90 -0.53
CA TYR A 63 -4.99 -0.43 -1.14
C TYR A 63 -5.74 0.48 -0.16
N ALA A 64 -6.64 1.30 -0.68
CA ALA A 64 -7.63 2.03 0.10
C ALA A 64 -8.90 2.22 -0.73
N HIS A 65 -10.03 2.36 -0.04
CA HIS A 65 -11.30 2.74 -0.65
C HIS A 65 -11.85 4.00 0.01
N GLY A 66 -12.61 4.78 -0.73
CA GLY A 66 -13.28 5.98 -0.26
C GLY A 66 -13.63 6.90 -1.42
N ASP A 67 -14.52 7.86 -1.18
CA ASP A 67 -14.97 8.80 -2.20
C ASP A 67 -13.88 9.86 -2.50
N PHE A 68 -13.21 9.75 -3.65
CA PHE A 68 -12.28 10.75 -4.17
C PHE A 68 -12.61 11.21 -5.60
N SER A 69 -13.77 10.81 -6.13
CA SER A 69 -14.47 11.34 -7.31
C SER A 69 -15.56 12.35 -6.94
N PHE A 70 -15.91 12.41 -5.65
CA PHE A 70 -16.93 13.28 -5.07
C PHE A 70 -18.35 12.96 -5.56
N ASP A 71 -18.62 11.70 -5.93
CA ASP A 71 -19.93 11.23 -6.41
C ASP A 71 -20.76 10.51 -5.32
N GLY A 72 -20.19 10.33 -4.13
CA GLY A 72 -20.81 9.66 -2.99
C GLY A 72 -20.60 8.14 -2.94
N GLU A 73 -19.93 7.56 -3.94
CA GLU A 73 -19.56 6.15 -3.98
C GLU A 73 -18.08 5.95 -3.63
N ASN A 74 -17.74 4.76 -3.11
CA ASN A 74 -16.36 4.46 -2.75
C ASN A 74 -15.56 4.10 -4.01
N ASP A 75 -14.58 4.92 -4.34
CA ASP A 75 -13.54 4.64 -5.33
C ASP A 75 -12.47 3.71 -4.76
N LEU A 76 -11.59 3.19 -5.61
CA LEU A 76 -10.53 2.25 -5.23
C LEU A 76 -9.15 2.71 -5.73
N VAL A 77 -8.18 2.74 -4.82
CA VAL A 77 -6.76 2.83 -5.17
C VAL A 77 -6.04 1.56 -4.73
N ILE A 78 -5.17 1.03 -5.60
CA ILE A 78 -4.42 -0.20 -5.32
C ILE A 78 -2.99 -0.10 -5.84
N ALA A 79 -2.04 -0.47 -4.99
CA ALA A 79 -0.63 -0.67 -5.34
C ALA A 79 -0.37 -2.15 -5.59
N ILE A 80 0.24 -2.46 -6.72
CA ILE A 80 0.56 -3.81 -7.13
C ILE A 80 2.02 -3.94 -7.58
N ARG A 81 2.54 -5.16 -7.50
CA ARG A 81 3.82 -5.56 -8.07
C ARG A 81 3.67 -6.84 -8.88
N ASP A 82 3.96 -6.76 -10.17
CA ASP A 82 4.28 -7.92 -10.99
C ASP A 82 5.80 -8.14 -10.89
N THR A 83 6.23 -9.21 -10.22
CA THR A 83 7.66 -9.51 -9.98
C THR A 83 8.49 -9.64 -11.26
N LYS A 84 7.86 -9.80 -12.43
CA LYS A 84 8.53 -9.90 -13.73
C LYS A 84 8.47 -8.62 -14.55
N LYS A 85 7.54 -7.70 -14.27
CA LYS A 85 7.30 -6.50 -15.09
C LYS A 85 7.51 -5.19 -14.35
N THR A 86 7.15 -5.13 -13.08
CA THR A 86 7.28 -3.92 -12.27
C THR A 86 8.77 -3.69 -11.96
N PRO A 87 9.32 -2.50 -12.25
CA PRO A 87 10.72 -2.20 -11.97
C PRO A 87 11.08 -2.41 -10.50
N LYS A 88 12.34 -2.75 -10.24
CA LYS A 88 12.88 -2.88 -8.88
C LYS A 88 12.63 -1.59 -8.09
N ASN A 89 12.26 -1.73 -6.82
CA ASN A 89 12.00 -0.62 -5.90
C ASN A 89 10.87 0.32 -6.38
N THR A 90 9.91 -0.21 -7.14
CA THR A 90 8.71 0.54 -7.53
C THR A 90 7.43 -0.28 -7.37
N VAL A 91 6.29 0.37 -7.26
CA VAL A 91 4.97 -0.26 -7.36
C VAL A 91 4.17 0.43 -8.44
N ASP A 92 3.30 -0.33 -9.09
CA ASP A 92 2.31 0.24 -9.99
C ASP A 92 1.04 0.54 -9.19
N VAL A 93 0.64 1.81 -9.16
CA VAL A 93 -0.58 2.29 -8.50
C VAL A 93 -1.67 2.50 -9.55
N TYR A 94 -2.83 1.91 -9.30
CA TYR A 94 -4.01 1.99 -10.14
C TYR A 94 -5.10 2.74 -9.37
N PHE A 95 -5.69 3.74 -10.02
CA PHE A 95 -6.80 4.52 -9.51
C PHE A 95 -8.05 4.16 -10.29
N PHE A 96 -9.07 3.69 -9.59
CA PHE A 96 -10.36 3.29 -10.15
C PHE A 96 -11.46 4.19 -9.63
N GLU A 97 -12.26 4.71 -10.55
CA GLU A 97 -13.52 5.39 -10.26
C GLU A 97 -14.63 4.34 -10.14
N ASN A 98 -15.47 4.45 -9.12
CA ASN A 98 -16.66 3.63 -9.02
C ASN A 98 -17.78 4.26 -9.85
N ILE A 99 -18.32 3.52 -10.82
CA ILE A 99 -19.39 4.01 -11.67
C ILE A 99 -20.71 3.47 -11.15
N ALA A 100 -21.47 4.33 -10.46
CA ALA A 100 -22.82 4.07 -9.99
C ALA A 100 -22.96 2.78 -9.14
N ASN A 101 -21.92 2.43 -8.38
CA ASN A 101 -21.86 1.23 -7.55
C ASN A 101 -22.05 -0.09 -8.32
N GLN A 102 -21.78 -0.08 -9.63
CA GLN A 102 -21.95 -1.24 -10.51
C GLN A 102 -20.61 -1.75 -11.05
N SER A 103 -19.72 -0.83 -11.38
CA SER A 103 -18.48 -1.13 -12.07
C SER A 103 -17.33 -0.27 -11.59
N TYR A 104 -16.10 -0.70 -11.89
CA TYR A 104 -14.92 0.12 -11.70
C TYR A 104 -14.35 0.52 -13.07
N LYS A 105 -13.94 1.77 -13.17
CA LYS A 105 -13.26 2.30 -14.35
C LYS A 105 -11.83 2.68 -13.98
N LEU A 106 -10.86 2.13 -14.69
CA LEU A 106 -9.46 2.55 -14.53
C LEU A 106 -9.28 3.98 -15.06
N VAL A 107 -9.04 4.93 -14.15
CA VAL A 107 -8.78 6.33 -14.47
C VAL A 107 -7.32 6.56 -14.80
N LYS A 108 -6.42 6.01 -13.96
CA LYS A 108 -4.99 6.22 -14.13
C LYS A 108 -4.17 5.06 -13.57
N LYS A 109 -3.07 4.78 -14.26
CA LYS A 109 -1.96 3.98 -13.76
C LYS A 109 -0.73 4.88 -13.62
N GLN A 110 -0.05 4.80 -12.47
CA GLN A 110 1.19 5.51 -12.19
C GLN A 110 2.21 4.57 -11.52
N ASN A 111 3.49 4.88 -11.62
CA ASN A 111 4.55 4.09 -10.99
C ASN A 111 5.22 4.92 -9.89
N TYR A 112 5.30 4.36 -8.69
CA TYR A 112 5.83 5.02 -7.50
C TYR A 112 7.06 4.29 -6.99
N LYS A 113 8.07 5.06 -6.55
CA LYS A 113 9.27 4.51 -5.94
C LYS A 113 9.04 4.29 -4.44
N TYR A 114 9.69 3.26 -3.92
CA TYR A 114 9.94 3.10 -2.50
C TYR A 114 11.44 2.89 -2.28
N TYR A 115 11.91 3.08 -1.05
CA TYR A 115 13.33 2.97 -0.70
C TYR A 115 13.65 1.60 -0.10
N GLU A 116 12.97 1.22 0.96
CA GLU A 116 13.22 -0.02 1.71
C GLU A 116 12.17 -1.09 1.43
N ILE A 117 10.89 -0.74 1.57
CA ILE A 117 9.77 -1.69 1.48
C ILE A 117 8.60 -1.10 0.71
N SER A 118 7.84 -1.96 0.01
CA SER A 118 6.73 -1.53 -0.84
C SER A 118 5.58 -0.86 -0.07
N LEU A 119 5.46 -1.12 1.25
CA LEU A 119 4.52 -0.44 2.15
C LEU A 119 4.79 1.06 2.34
N GLU A 120 5.98 1.54 1.99
CA GLU A 120 6.25 2.99 1.96
C GLU A 120 5.38 3.69 0.91
N VAL A 121 4.80 2.95 -0.05
CA VAL A 121 3.71 3.42 -0.89
C VAL A 121 2.37 3.06 -0.26
N SER A 122 1.81 4.01 0.48
CA SER A 122 0.55 3.84 1.22
C SER A 122 -0.47 4.91 0.85
N PHE A 123 -1.74 4.64 1.16
CA PHE A 123 -2.88 5.46 0.74
C PHE A 123 -3.69 5.95 1.94
N LEU A 124 -4.20 7.17 1.84
CA LEU A 124 -5.19 7.73 2.75
C LEU A 124 -6.27 8.40 1.91
N VAL A 125 -7.53 8.01 2.07
CA VAL A 125 -8.65 8.73 1.45
C VAL A 125 -9.31 9.60 2.51
N LYS A 126 -9.34 10.92 2.27
CA LYS A 126 -9.90 11.91 3.20
C LYS A 126 -10.33 13.15 2.44
N GLU A 127 -11.48 13.72 2.80
CA GLU A 127 -11.97 15.02 2.29
C GLU A 127 -12.02 15.08 0.75
N GLY A 128 -12.51 14.02 0.10
CA GLY A 128 -12.64 13.96 -1.35
C GLY A 128 -11.31 13.75 -2.10
N LYS A 129 -10.24 13.37 -1.39
CA LYS A 129 -8.91 13.19 -1.95
C LYS A 129 -8.32 11.85 -1.57
N CYS A 130 -7.64 11.22 -2.52
CA CYS A 130 -6.75 10.10 -2.31
C CYS A 130 -5.31 10.61 -2.20
N TYR A 131 -4.74 10.55 -1.01
CA TYR A 131 -3.35 10.86 -0.78
C TYR A 131 -2.48 9.61 -0.97
N VAL A 132 -1.42 9.76 -1.76
CA VAL A 132 -0.37 8.75 -1.92
C VAL A 132 0.88 9.22 -1.19
N THR A 133 1.34 8.38 -0.27
CA THR A 133 2.68 8.49 0.33
C THR A 133 3.68 7.71 -0.52
N ASN A 134 4.91 8.19 -0.64
CA ASN A 134 6.02 7.40 -1.13
C ASN A 134 7.34 7.97 -0.62
N ARG A 135 8.43 7.22 -0.75
CA ARG A 135 9.75 7.65 -0.24
C ARG A 135 10.89 7.35 -1.22
N ASP A 136 11.89 8.22 -1.24
CA ASP A 136 13.21 7.91 -1.77
C ASP A 136 14.28 7.86 -0.66
N ASP A 137 15.55 7.80 -1.03
CA ASP A 137 16.65 7.70 -0.08
C ASP A 137 16.70 8.86 0.94
N ASN A 138 16.17 10.03 0.58
CA ASN A 138 16.31 11.26 1.37
C ASN A 138 14.97 11.86 1.85
N ASN A 139 13.87 11.65 1.11
CA ASN A 139 12.62 12.39 1.29
C ASN A 139 11.39 11.49 1.29
N TRP A 140 10.41 11.88 2.09
CA TRP A 140 9.03 11.43 1.94
C TRP A 140 8.26 12.38 1.01
N TYR A 141 7.32 11.82 0.28
CA TYR A 141 6.43 12.52 -0.63
C TYR A 141 5.01 12.21 -0.22
N PHE A 142 4.17 13.24 -0.22
CA PHE A 142 2.75 13.13 0.06
C PHE A 142 2.00 13.91 -1.02
N THR A 143 1.25 13.20 -1.86
CA THR A 143 0.59 13.79 -3.02
C THR A 143 -0.90 13.49 -2.98
N GLY A 144 -1.72 14.54 -2.95
CA GLY A 144 -3.18 14.44 -2.95
C GLY A 144 -3.73 14.42 -4.37
N TYR A 145 -4.60 13.46 -4.66
CA TYR A 145 -5.28 13.33 -5.94
C TYR A 145 -6.80 13.34 -5.75
N ARG A 146 -7.52 13.85 -6.76
CA ARG A 146 -8.96 13.71 -6.91
C ARG A 146 -9.29 13.27 -8.33
N ILE A 147 -10.43 12.62 -8.53
CA ILE A 147 -10.98 12.39 -9.85
C ILE A 147 -11.87 13.61 -10.18
N ASP A 148 -11.62 14.21 -11.34
CA ASP A 148 -12.39 15.33 -11.87
C ASP A 148 -12.62 15.08 -13.36
N GLU A 149 -13.88 15.14 -13.80
CA GLU A 149 -14.28 14.84 -15.19
C GLU A 149 -13.63 13.54 -15.73
N GLU A 150 -13.71 12.45 -14.94
CA GLU A 150 -13.13 11.13 -15.26
C GLU A 150 -11.59 11.10 -15.38
N GLN A 151 -10.90 12.12 -14.88
CA GLN A 151 -9.43 12.22 -14.90
C GLN A 151 -8.85 12.33 -13.51
N LEU A 152 -7.72 11.67 -13.27
CA LEU A 152 -6.96 11.84 -12.04
C LEU A 152 -6.21 13.16 -12.08
N VAL A 153 -6.64 14.12 -11.26
CA VAL A 153 -6.02 15.43 -11.09
C VAL A 153 -5.21 15.44 -9.80
N GLN A 154 -3.98 15.95 -9.90
CA GLN A 154 -3.15 16.21 -8.72
C GLN A 154 -3.59 17.54 -8.10
N ASP A 155 -4.05 17.49 -6.85
CA ASP A 155 -4.56 18.68 -6.14
C ASP A 155 -3.51 19.27 -5.21
N GLU A 156 -2.75 18.41 -4.52
CA GLU A 156 -1.75 18.81 -3.52
C GLU A 156 -0.44 18.06 -3.72
N LYS A 157 0.68 18.73 -3.48
CA LYS A 157 2.00 18.09 -3.46
C LYS A 157 2.83 18.64 -2.33
N GLU A 158 3.15 17.77 -1.39
CA GLU A 158 4.06 18.05 -0.29
C GLU A 158 5.31 17.18 -0.41
N ILE A 159 6.47 17.81 -0.20
CA ILE A 159 7.77 17.15 -0.17
C ILE A 159 8.32 17.36 1.24
N PHE A 160 8.70 16.28 1.89
CA PHE A 160 9.30 16.28 3.22
C PHE A 160 10.82 16.59 3.14
N PRO A 161 11.45 17.10 4.22
CA PRO A 161 11.01 17.02 5.61
C PRO A 161 9.77 17.89 5.89
N ILE A 162 8.73 17.27 6.43
CA ILE A 162 7.80 18.00 7.29
C ILE A 162 8.65 18.54 8.44
N GLU A 163 8.53 19.82 8.74
CA GLU A 163 8.91 20.31 10.05
C GLU A 163 7.96 19.64 11.06
N PHE A 164 8.40 18.53 11.67
CA PHE A 164 7.56 17.74 12.59
C PHE A 164 7.06 18.55 13.80
N GLU A 165 7.68 19.70 14.06
CA GLU A 165 7.23 20.67 15.06
C GLU A 165 5.89 21.33 14.71
N ASN A 166 5.50 21.32 13.42
CA ASN A 166 4.32 22.02 12.89
C ASN A 166 3.26 21.06 12.30
N ALA A 167 3.53 19.77 12.18
CA ALA A 167 2.57 18.80 11.65
C ALA A 167 1.69 18.22 12.76
N GLY A 168 0.44 18.70 12.84
CA GLY A 168 -0.57 18.18 13.76
C GLY A 168 -1.32 19.22 14.59
N ASN A 169 -1.48 20.46 14.11
CA ASN A 169 -2.44 21.42 14.66
C ASN A 169 -3.76 21.39 13.88
#